data_AF-A0A9Y2AIV9-F1
#
_entry.id   AF-A0A9Y2AIV9-F1
#
_cell.length_a   1.000
_cell.length_b   1.000
_cell.length_c   1.000
_cell.angle_alpha   90.00
_cell.angle_beta   90.00
_cell.angle_gamma   90.00
#
_symmetry.space_group_name_H-M   'P 1'
#
loop_
_entity.id
_entity.type
_entity.pdbx_description
1 polymer ?
#
loop_
_entity_poly.entity_id
_entity_poly.type
_entity_poly.pdbx_seq_one_letter_code
_entity_poly.pdbx_strand_id
1 'polypeptide(L)' 'MAKETQEAELKTIEELAKKNGLKAWVFAGVKTANNWAEGKVLAESEFKKAVEDWLKGSMSGKKG' A
#
# COMPACT_ATOMS: atom_id res chain seq x y z
N MET A 1 -9.55 23.89 13.04
CA MET A 1 -8.45 22.93 12.87
C MET A 1 -8.84 22.05 11.69
N ALA A 2 -8.48 22.47 10.48
CA ALA A 2 -8.80 21.73 9.26
C ALA A 2 -7.72 20.66 9.08
N LYS A 3 -8.08 19.40 9.29
CA LYS A 3 -7.40 18.32 8.61
C LYS A 3 -8.49 17.55 7.91
N GLU A 4 -8.61 17.88 6.63
CA GLU A 4 -9.61 17.37 5.72
C GLU A 4 -9.83 15.88 5.94
N THR A 5 -11.10 15.55 6.21
CA THR A 5 -11.73 14.32 5.79
C THR A 5 -11.47 14.16 4.31
N GLN A 6 -10.28 13.67 3.95
CA GLN A 6 -10.08 13.02 2.67
C GLN A 6 -11.06 11.87 2.73
N GLU A 7 -12.19 12.01 2.02
CA GLU A 7 -13.03 10.90 1.62
C GLU A 7 -12.07 9.77 1.27
N ALA A 8 -12.02 8.77 2.15
CA ALA A 8 -11.18 7.62 1.94
C ALA A 8 -11.84 6.91 0.75
N GLU A 9 -11.45 7.30 -0.46
CA GLU A 9 -11.87 6.66 -1.68
C GLU A 9 -11.36 5.23 -1.58
N LEU A 10 -12.25 4.37 -1.09
CA LEU A 10 -12.04 2.95 -0.92
C LEU A 10 -11.94 2.36 -2.33
N LYS A 11 -10.71 2.22 -2.80
CA LYS A 11 -10.38 1.68 -4.12
C LYS A 11 -9.73 0.33 -3.95
N THR A 12 -9.77 -0.47 -5.01
CA THR A 12 -9.06 -1.74 -5.01
C THR A 12 -7.56 -1.49 -4.95
N ILE A 13 -6.81 -2.40 -4.33
CA ILE A 13 -5.34 -2.34 -4.28
C ILE A 13 -4.72 -2.27 -5.69
N GLU A 14 -5.39 -2.82 -6.71
CA GLU A 14 -4.97 -2.80 -8.10
C GLU A 14 -5.14 -1.42 -8.74
N GLU A 15 -6.28 -0.75 -8.48
CA GLU A 15 -6.49 0.63 -8.89
C GLU A 15 -5.53 1.58 -8.17
N LEU A 16 -5.32 1.36 -6.87
CA LEU A 16 -4.35 2.14 -6.09
C LEU A 16 -2.93 1.94 -6.61
N ALA A 17 -2.54 0.71 -6.94
CA ALA A 17 -1.24 0.44 -7.54
C ALA A 17 -1.08 1.14 -8.89
N LYS A 18 -2.09 1.06 -9.78
CA LYS A 18 -2.07 1.74 -11.08
C LYS A 18 -2.04 3.26 -10.93
N LYS A 19 -2.89 3.83 -10.06
CA LYS A 19 -2.98 5.28 -9.82
C LYS A 19 -1.69 5.85 -9.24
N ASN A 20 -1.03 5.11 -8.35
CA ASN A 20 0.25 5.52 -7.75
C ASN A 20 1.47 5.13 -8.60
N GLY A 21 1.29 4.50 -9.76
CA GLY A 21 2.40 4.06 -10.62
C GLY A 21 3.31 3.02 -9.94
N LEU A 22 2.75 2.18 -9.08
CA LEU A 22 3.51 1.16 -8.37
C LEU A 22 4.08 0.12 -9.34
N LYS A 23 5.36 -0.18 -9.17
CA LYS A 23 6.00 -1.26 -9.92
C LYS A 23 5.40 -2.61 -9.52
N ALA A 24 5.18 -3.50 -10.49
CA ALA A 24 4.56 -4.81 -10.27
C ALA A 24 5.25 -5.63 -9.18
N TRP A 25 6.60 -5.59 -9.10
CA TRP A 25 7.36 -6.29 -8.07
C TRP A 25 7.14 -5.73 -6.66
N VAL A 26 6.98 -4.40 -6.52
CA VAL A 26 6.65 -3.77 -5.23
C VAL A 26 5.23 -4.16 -4.83
N PHE A 27 4.28 -4.08 -5.77
CA PHE A 27 2.89 -4.46 -5.51
C PHE A 27 2.76 -5.93 -5.05
N ALA A 28 3.42 -6.86 -5.74
CA ALA A 28 3.42 -8.28 -5.36
C ALA A 28 4.07 -8.51 -3.98
N GLY A 29 5.16 -7.80 -3.68
CA GLY A 29 5.84 -7.87 -2.39
C GLY A 29 4.97 -7.37 -1.24
N VAL A 30 4.37 -6.19 -1.41
CA VAL A 30 3.45 -5.58 -0.41
C VAL A 30 2.22 -6.45 -0.21
N LYS A 31 1.63 -6.97 -1.30
CA LYS A 31 0.46 -7.86 -1.27
C LYS A 31 0.76 -9.14 -0.48
N THR A 32 1.93 -9.74 -0.71
CA THR A 32 2.37 -10.94 0.01
C THR A 32 2.63 -10.65 1.49
N ALA A 33 3.39 -9.59 1.79
CA ALA A 33 3.75 -9.20 3.16
C ALA A 33 2.54 -8.83 4.01
N ASN A 34 1.53 -8.20 3.42
CA ASN A 34 0.30 -7.82 4.10
C ASN A 34 -0.84 -8.85 3.95
N ASN A 35 -0.56 -9.99 3.33
CA ASN A 35 -1.54 -11.06 3.07
C ASN A 35 -2.81 -10.54 2.37
N TRP A 36 -2.65 -9.67 1.38
CA TRP A 36 -3.77 -9.06 0.65
C TRP A 36 -4.26 -9.96 -0.48
N ALA A 37 -5.57 -10.19 -0.52
CA ALA A 37 -6.23 -10.85 -1.63
C ALA A 37 -6.40 -9.91 -2.84
N GLU A 38 -6.67 -10.50 -4.01
CA GLU A 38 -7.08 -9.76 -5.21
C GLU A 38 -8.43 -9.06 -5.00
N GLY A 39 -8.60 -7.87 -5.59
CA GLY A 39 -9.78 -7.06 -5.36
C GLY A 39 -9.93 -6.52 -3.93
N LYS A 40 -8.93 -6.65 -3.04
CA LYS A 40 -8.99 -6.05 -1.71
C LYS A 40 -9.20 -4.54 -1.86
N VAL A 41 -10.18 -4.01 -1.14
CA VAL A 41 -10.49 -2.58 -1.13
C VAL A 41 -9.94 -1.97 0.16
N LEU A 42 -9.19 -0.88 0.04
CA LEU A 42 -8.73 -0.10 1.20
C LEU A 42 -8.49 1.36 0.82
N ALA A 43 -8.29 2.21 1.83
CA ALA A 43 -8.05 3.63 1.62
C ALA A 43 -6.67 3.86 0.98
N GLU A 44 -6.56 4.85 0.10
CA GLU A 44 -5.27 5.21 -0.53
C GLU A 44 -4.17 5.47 0.52
N SER A 45 -4.52 6.13 1.63
CA SER A 45 -3.60 6.39 2.75
C SER A 45 -3.08 5.11 3.40
N GLU A 46 -3.95 4.10 3.61
CA GLU A 46 -3.55 2.80 4.17
C GLU A 46 -2.66 2.03 3.19
N PHE A 47 -2.98 2.09 1.90
CA PHE A 47 -2.19 1.45 0.86
C PHE A 47 -0.78 2.04 0.80
N LYS A 48 -0.69 3.37 0.73
CA LYS A 48 0.58 4.08 0.67
C LYS A 48 1.43 3.82 1.92
N LYS A 49 0.81 3.82 3.10
CA LYS A 49 1.47 3.50 4.36
C LYS A 49 2.02 2.08 4.37
N ALA A 50 1.26 1.07 3.92
CA ALA A 50 1.73 -0.31 3.84
C ALA A 50 2.85 -0.49 2.80
N VAL A 51 2.81 0.24 1.68
CA VAL A 51 3.90 0.25 0.69
C VAL A 51 5.17 0.87 1.29
N GLU A 52 5.05 2.02 1.96
CA GLU A 52 6.17 2.68 2.62
C GLU A 52 6.76 1.82 3.74
N ASP A 53 5.92 1.18 4.56
CA ASP A 53 6.33 0.29 5.65
C ASP A 53 7.08 -0.93 5.09
N TRP A 54 6.56 -1.53 4.02
CA TRP A 54 7.23 -2.65 3.34
C TRP A 54 8.58 -2.23 2.73
N LEU A 55 8.66 -1.06 2.08
CA LEU A 55 9.91 -0.54 1.52
C LEU A 55 10.93 -0.24 2.62
N LYS A 56 10.48 0.36 3.74
CA LYS A 56 11.34 0.61 4.92
C LYS A 56 11.79 -0.69 5.57
N GLY A 57 10.90 -1.66 5.75
CA GLY A 57 11.21 -2.97 6.30
C GLY A 57 12.13 -3.80 5.39
N SER A 58 12.02 -3.65 4.07
CA SER A 58 12.90 -4.30 3.10
C SER A 58 14.29 -3.65 3.02
N MET A 59 14.40 -2.33 3.26
CA MET A 59 15.69 -1.63 3.32
C MET A 59 16.36 -1.75 4.70
N SER A 60 15.57 -1.80 5.75
CA SER A 60 16.03 -2.04 7.11
C SER A 60 16.19 -3.55 7.30
N GLY A 61 17.24 -4.11 6.72
CA GLY A 61 17.62 -5.50 6.88
C GLY A 61 17.81 -5.83 8.37
N LYS A 62 16.75 -6.22 9.07
CA LYS A 62 16.86 -6.89 10.36
C LYS A 62 17.20 -8.35 10.09
N LYS A 63 18.46 -8.55 9.73
CA LYS A 63 19.20 -9.78 9.98
C LYS A 63 19.35 -9.87 11.51
N GLY A 64 18.78 -10.90 12.13
CA GLY A 64 18.96 -11.19 13.56
C GLY A 64 17.69 -11.07 14.38
#